data_AF-A0A9Q8ZHQ7-F1
#
_entry.id   AF-A0A9Q8ZHQ7-F1
#
_cell.length_a   1.000
_cell.length_b   1.000
_cell.length_c   1.000
_cell.angle_alpha   90.00
_cell.angle_beta   90.00
_cell.angle_gamma   90.00
#
_symmetry.space_group_name_H-M   'P 1'
#
loop_
_entity.id
_entity.type
_entity.pdbx_description
1 polymer ?
#
loop_
_entity_poly.entity_id
_entity_poly.type
_entity_poly.pdbx_seq_one_letter_code
_entity_poly.pdbx_strand_id
1 'polypeptide(L)'
;MSKPSKPSKPYLRDLQFCGFAEGLTYTDRNGTQALCHYFGGVPYALPPIGPFRFQKPRPLPPCYRYGTRVNPGRYTGACGLCPQPGSSPGPLDPSSWDEDCLQSNIWIPAGSPPVEGLFGPERLAGIVLDTPISTRAIFGKDGGMSRTLQLQPRWGKWVVGAPELVPSSPATRGGIEGLRVGNTWQLTRFGSTDGGFLQWGSPNGIDLRALLSESPTRCIVVAPAYRLNVFGFLAAKELNESCRDYDANLGFWDQRLALQWTHENIGYFGGDASNITIGGYSAGSHSVFHQLSYDLGLPDSKAIVKRALMLSNGPGMQPKSLDETQDQFDELITVLGIDTSLSSAEKLTRLRSLTPQTLIEASCRMKFHQFRSVTATEGSFVRHNLLEELSNGVYAERLKRRNVKLIIGECSDEHFVYGTWRPPHPGYHNMLDRLEADYPREACKVLMSHYFPDGKLPPKFESWQAAFGHIYADVQIHALRRGMVHALAKHGAGNLIHRYRIEWRAQCVDEQLPKHFGASHGSDMAIWFWGNGSVLTEEEKQVALETFHKPLSKFLKGEYMDWGTESVMQLRTLKSDGSVAVEEDVRLEEGLRLWNALKKVGATGKSQESAKL
;
A
#
# COMPACT_ATOMS: atom_id res chain seq x y z
N MET A 1 -30.62 -4.27 -1.40
CA MET A 1 -31.08 -2.92 -0.95
C MET A 1 -29.89 -1.98 -1.01
N SER A 2 -30.04 -0.75 -1.47
CA SER A 2 -28.99 0.27 -1.36
C SER A 2 -28.78 0.64 0.11
N LYS A 3 -27.51 0.78 0.54
CA LYS A 3 -27.23 1.47 1.82
C LYS A 3 -27.68 2.93 1.67
N PRO A 4 -28.36 3.53 2.66
CA PRO A 4 -28.79 4.93 2.57
C PRO A 4 -27.57 5.84 2.36
N SER A 5 -27.75 6.90 1.57
CA SER A 5 -26.68 7.85 1.27
C SER A 5 -26.18 8.50 2.56
N LYS A 6 -24.85 8.48 2.76
CA LYS A 6 -24.21 9.05 3.96
C LYS A 6 -24.43 10.58 3.95
N PRO A 7 -24.91 11.20 5.04
CA PRO A 7 -25.03 12.64 5.17
C PRO A 7 -23.75 13.35 4.75
N SER A 8 -23.85 14.19 3.73
CA SER A 8 -22.71 14.83 3.08
C SER A 8 -23.09 16.07 2.29
N LYS A 9 -22.10 16.93 2.03
CA LYS A 9 -22.21 18.18 1.26
C LYS A 9 -21.00 18.29 0.32
N PRO A 10 -21.09 18.94 -0.86
CA PRO A 10 -19.94 19.13 -1.74
C PRO A 10 -18.78 19.84 -1.03
N TYR A 11 -17.54 19.48 -1.39
CA TYR A 11 -16.32 20.08 -0.87
C TYR A 11 -15.37 20.43 -2.03
N LEU A 12 -15.37 21.70 -2.43
CA LEU A 12 -14.49 22.21 -3.47
C LEU A 12 -13.08 22.47 -2.90
N ARG A 13 -12.05 21.95 -3.57
CA ARG A 13 -10.64 22.17 -3.26
C ARG A 13 -9.92 22.76 -4.46
N ASP A 14 -9.17 23.83 -4.19
CA ASP A 14 -8.19 24.40 -5.11
C ASP A 14 -6.90 23.56 -5.00
N LEU A 15 -6.47 22.98 -6.12
CA LEU A 15 -5.22 22.23 -6.25
C LEU A 15 -4.15 23.06 -6.98
N GLN A 16 -4.27 24.39 -6.90
CA GLN A 16 -3.38 25.38 -7.52
C GLN A 16 -3.22 25.12 -9.03
N PHE A 17 -2.00 24.90 -9.51
CA PHE A 17 -1.76 24.65 -10.93
C PHE A 17 -2.37 23.33 -11.43
N CYS A 18 -2.73 22.38 -10.56
CA CYS A 18 -3.43 21.15 -10.93
C CYS A 18 -4.94 21.36 -11.16
N GLY A 19 -5.48 22.57 -10.92
CA GLY A 19 -6.88 22.91 -11.14
C GLY A 19 -7.76 22.69 -9.92
N PHE A 20 -9.05 22.40 -10.13
CA PHE A 20 -10.04 22.27 -9.05
C PHE A 20 -10.65 20.88 -9.00
N ALA A 21 -10.87 20.39 -7.78
CA ALA A 21 -11.49 19.11 -7.47
C ALA A 21 -12.68 19.29 -6.51
N GLU A 22 -13.80 18.62 -6.79
CA GLU A 22 -14.97 18.55 -5.91
C GLU A 22 -15.05 17.16 -5.27
N GLY A 23 -14.88 17.10 -3.96
CA GLY A 23 -15.13 15.93 -3.13
C GLY A 23 -16.39 16.09 -2.28
N LEU A 24 -16.47 15.34 -1.18
CA LEU A 24 -17.52 15.42 -0.18
C LEU A 24 -16.96 15.86 1.18
N THR A 25 -17.73 16.63 1.93
CA THR A 25 -17.64 16.67 3.39
C THR A 25 -18.67 15.71 3.95
N TYR A 26 -18.24 14.67 4.66
CA TYR A 26 -19.16 13.81 5.42
C TYR A 26 -19.51 14.48 6.75
N THR A 27 -20.79 14.40 7.13
CA THR A 27 -21.31 15.01 8.36
C THR A 27 -21.84 13.98 9.35
N ASP A 28 -22.11 14.44 10.56
CA ASP A 28 -22.98 13.75 11.51
C ASP A 28 -24.40 13.52 10.94
N ARG A 29 -25.22 12.75 11.68
CA ARG A 29 -26.59 12.40 11.26
C ARG A 29 -27.49 13.63 11.05
N ASN A 30 -27.26 14.73 11.77
CA ASN A 30 -28.05 15.95 11.69
C ASN A 30 -27.54 16.94 10.63
N GLY A 31 -26.40 16.67 9.98
CA GLY A 31 -25.82 17.57 8.98
C GLY A 31 -25.18 18.85 9.56
N THR A 32 -24.87 18.86 10.85
CA THR A 32 -24.41 20.00 11.64
C THR A 32 -22.88 20.05 11.78
N GLN A 33 -22.24 18.91 12.04
CA GLN A 33 -20.81 18.78 12.28
C GLN A 33 -20.15 18.06 11.11
N ALA A 34 -19.03 18.59 10.62
CA ALA A 34 -18.18 17.90 9.66
C ALA A 34 -17.29 16.87 10.38
N LEU A 35 -17.28 15.62 9.88
CA LEU A 35 -16.47 14.54 10.43
C LEU A 35 -15.12 14.46 9.70
N CYS A 36 -15.17 14.41 8.37
CA CYS A 36 -14.02 14.43 7.48
C CYS A 36 -14.41 14.93 6.08
N HIS A 37 -13.42 15.36 5.30
CA HIS A 37 -13.55 15.53 3.86
C HIS A 37 -13.03 14.27 3.14
N TYR A 38 -13.52 14.04 1.93
CA TYR A 38 -13.26 12.82 1.17
C TYR A 38 -13.25 13.10 -0.34
N PHE A 39 -12.26 12.59 -1.06
CA PHE A 39 -12.20 12.56 -2.51
C PHE A 39 -12.08 11.11 -2.96
N GLY A 40 -13.11 10.59 -3.64
CA GLY A 40 -13.15 9.23 -4.13
C GLY A 40 -12.82 9.14 -5.62
N GLY A 41 -11.84 8.32 -5.98
CA GLY A 41 -11.47 8.06 -7.37
C GLY A 41 -10.60 9.13 -8.03
N VAL A 42 -9.70 9.79 -7.29
CA VAL A 42 -8.74 10.78 -7.84
C VAL A 42 -7.66 10.05 -8.65
N PRO A 43 -7.51 10.27 -9.97
CA PRO A 43 -6.45 9.62 -10.75
C PRO A 43 -5.04 9.98 -10.25
N TYR A 44 -4.14 8.99 -10.20
CA TYR A 44 -2.71 9.23 -9.95
C TYR A 44 -1.80 8.79 -11.11
N ALA A 45 -2.34 8.05 -12.06
CA ALA A 45 -1.66 7.55 -13.25
C ALA A 45 -2.56 7.61 -14.48
N LEU A 46 -1.99 7.42 -15.67
CA LEU A 46 -2.76 7.20 -16.90
C LEU A 46 -3.31 5.77 -16.95
N PRO A 47 -4.49 5.53 -17.57
CA PRO A 47 -5.11 4.21 -17.59
C PRO A 47 -4.20 3.13 -18.23
N PRO A 48 -4.12 1.92 -17.62
CA PRO A 48 -3.27 0.81 -18.08
C PRO A 48 -3.96 -0.06 -19.15
N ILE A 49 -4.81 0.54 -19.99
CA ILE A 49 -5.74 -0.16 -20.89
C ILE A 49 -5.13 -0.49 -22.26
N GLY A 50 -5.67 -1.52 -22.92
CA GLY A 50 -5.35 -1.87 -24.32
C GLY A 50 -3.85 -2.12 -24.54
N PRO A 51 -3.14 -1.31 -25.36
CA PRO A 51 -1.70 -1.48 -25.57
C PRO A 51 -0.88 -1.28 -24.30
N PHE A 52 -1.40 -0.55 -23.31
CA PHE A 52 -0.76 -0.31 -22.01
C PHE A 52 -1.02 -1.42 -20.97
N ARG A 53 -1.87 -2.41 -21.29
CA ARG A 53 -2.02 -3.61 -20.45
C ARG A 53 -0.69 -4.35 -20.40
N PHE A 54 -0.32 -4.82 -19.21
CA PHE A 54 0.99 -5.40 -18.91
C PHE A 54 2.19 -4.45 -19.15
N GLN A 55 2.01 -3.13 -18.97
CA GLN A 55 3.13 -2.17 -18.87
C GLN A 55 3.23 -1.59 -17.45
N LYS A 56 4.40 -1.05 -17.10
CA LYS A 56 4.57 -0.18 -15.91
C LYS A 56 3.57 0.99 -15.97
N PRO A 57 3.01 1.42 -14.84
CA PRO A 57 2.06 2.52 -14.83
C PRO A 57 2.76 3.82 -15.26
N ARG A 58 2.02 4.66 -15.98
CA ARG A 58 2.55 5.90 -16.55
C ARG A 58 2.07 7.09 -15.70
N PRO A 59 2.95 8.00 -15.27
CA PRO A 59 2.54 9.19 -14.52
C PRO A 59 1.56 10.04 -15.32
N LEU A 60 0.71 10.78 -14.62
CA LEU A 60 -0.03 11.88 -15.23
C LEU A 60 0.97 12.91 -15.79
N PRO A 61 0.76 13.46 -16.99
CA PRO A 61 1.67 14.45 -17.56
C PRO A 61 1.64 15.76 -16.74
N PRO A 62 2.71 16.57 -16.68
CA PRO A 62 2.75 17.82 -15.90
C PRO A 62 1.69 18.88 -16.31
N CYS A 63 1.12 18.74 -17.51
CA CYS A 63 0.00 19.55 -18.00
C CYS A 63 -1.40 19.04 -17.59
N TYR A 64 -1.51 17.89 -16.91
CA TYR A 64 -2.78 17.32 -16.46
C TYR A 64 -3.48 18.24 -15.46
N ARG A 65 -4.81 18.39 -15.60
CA ARG A 65 -5.65 19.22 -14.72
C ARG A 65 -6.87 18.42 -14.32
N TYR A 66 -7.20 18.40 -13.03
CA TYR A 66 -8.38 17.69 -12.52
C TYR A 66 -9.69 18.40 -12.91
N GLY A 67 -9.67 19.73 -13.04
CA GLY A 67 -10.80 20.53 -13.49
C GLY A 67 -10.55 22.03 -13.43
N THR A 68 -11.55 22.84 -13.77
CA THR A 68 -11.51 24.31 -13.64
C THR A 68 -12.39 24.78 -12.48
N ARG A 69 -12.24 26.03 -12.04
CA ARG A 69 -13.09 26.59 -10.97
C ARG A 69 -14.59 26.59 -11.30
N VAL A 70 -14.95 26.60 -12.58
CA VAL A 70 -16.34 26.59 -13.08
C VAL A 70 -16.84 25.16 -13.35
N ASN A 71 -15.93 24.25 -13.70
CA ASN A 71 -16.22 22.83 -13.90
C ASN A 71 -15.12 21.97 -13.23
N PRO A 72 -15.20 21.74 -11.91
CA PRO A 72 -14.20 20.99 -11.16
C PRO A 72 -14.30 19.48 -11.45
N GLY A 73 -13.18 18.76 -11.32
CA GLY A 73 -13.19 17.30 -11.40
C GLY A 73 -13.98 16.72 -10.24
N ARG A 74 -14.98 15.88 -10.51
CA ARG A 74 -15.93 15.41 -9.50
C ARG A 74 -15.50 14.04 -8.95
N TYR A 75 -14.94 14.05 -7.75
CA TYR A 75 -14.41 12.89 -7.02
C TYR A 75 -15.29 12.61 -5.80
N THR A 76 -16.59 12.49 -6.04
CA THR A 76 -17.62 12.23 -5.01
C THR A 76 -18.01 10.74 -4.92
N GLY A 77 -17.47 9.90 -5.82
CA GLY A 77 -17.67 8.46 -5.87
C GLY A 77 -16.64 7.68 -5.06
N ALA A 78 -15.92 6.77 -5.72
CA ALA A 78 -14.82 5.98 -5.16
C ALA A 78 -13.91 5.49 -6.30
N CYS A 79 -12.76 4.90 -6.00
CA CYS A 79 -11.89 4.29 -7.02
C CYS A 79 -12.63 3.26 -7.88
N GLY A 80 -12.34 3.25 -9.18
CA GLY A 80 -12.53 2.05 -10.01
C GLY A 80 -11.82 0.85 -9.38
N LEU A 81 -12.47 -0.31 -9.36
CA LEU A 81 -11.84 -1.56 -8.94
C LEU A 81 -11.16 -2.17 -10.16
N CYS A 82 -9.92 -2.65 -10.03
CA CYS A 82 -9.27 -3.38 -11.12
C CYS A 82 -9.97 -4.74 -11.36
N PRO A 83 -9.89 -5.33 -12.57
CA PRO A 83 -10.45 -6.65 -12.83
C PRO A 83 -9.82 -7.70 -11.93
N GLN A 84 -10.66 -8.50 -11.26
CA GLN A 84 -10.22 -9.41 -10.19
C GLN A 84 -11.24 -10.55 -9.95
N PRO A 85 -10.80 -11.72 -9.46
CA PRO A 85 -11.70 -12.73 -8.91
C PRO A 85 -12.42 -12.22 -7.65
N GLY A 86 -13.50 -12.90 -7.25
CA GLY A 86 -14.19 -12.63 -6.01
C GLY A 86 -13.47 -13.16 -4.76
N SER A 87 -13.98 -12.76 -3.59
CA SER A 87 -13.62 -13.33 -2.28
C SER A 87 -14.17 -14.75 -2.06
N SER A 88 -14.90 -15.30 -3.03
CA SER A 88 -15.22 -16.72 -3.18
C SER A 88 -14.86 -17.16 -4.61
N PRO A 89 -14.62 -18.46 -4.87
CA PRO A 89 -14.16 -18.93 -6.19
C PRO A 89 -15.14 -18.60 -7.33
N GLY A 90 -14.77 -17.61 -8.15
CA GLY A 90 -15.55 -17.10 -9.29
C GLY A 90 -15.11 -15.68 -9.67
N PRO A 91 -15.55 -15.15 -10.81
CA PRO A 91 -15.37 -13.72 -11.14
C PRO A 91 -16.27 -12.85 -10.25
N LEU A 92 -15.86 -11.61 -9.97
CA LEU A 92 -16.80 -10.56 -9.57
C LEU A 92 -17.69 -10.17 -10.76
N ASP A 93 -18.88 -9.66 -10.46
CA ASP A 93 -19.79 -9.03 -11.43
C ASP A 93 -19.01 -8.07 -12.36
N PRO A 94 -18.99 -8.29 -13.69
CA PRO A 94 -18.24 -7.45 -14.62
C PRO A 94 -18.64 -5.97 -14.62
N SER A 95 -19.81 -5.61 -14.09
CA SER A 95 -20.22 -4.21 -13.91
C SER A 95 -19.58 -3.52 -12.69
N SER A 96 -18.84 -4.25 -11.85
CA SER A 96 -18.25 -3.75 -10.60
C SER A 96 -16.78 -3.31 -10.71
N TRP A 97 -16.13 -3.51 -11.86
CA TRP A 97 -14.71 -3.25 -12.07
C TRP A 97 -14.40 -2.70 -13.47
N ASP A 98 -13.25 -2.04 -13.62
CA ASP A 98 -12.72 -1.46 -14.86
C ASP A 98 -11.18 -1.57 -14.85
N GLU A 99 -10.51 -1.64 -16.01
CA GLU A 99 -9.06 -1.51 -16.07
C GLU A 99 -8.59 -0.06 -15.81
N ASP A 100 -9.43 0.97 -15.97
CA ASP A 100 -9.15 2.34 -15.49
C ASP A 100 -9.35 2.45 -13.97
N CYS A 101 -8.46 1.77 -13.24
CA CYS A 101 -8.49 1.64 -11.79
C CYS A 101 -7.33 2.34 -11.07
N LEU A 102 -6.44 3.08 -11.77
CA LEU A 102 -5.25 3.71 -11.16
C LEU A 102 -5.59 5.07 -10.50
N GLN A 103 -6.43 4.98 -9.49
CA GLN A 103 -7.06 6.08 -8.76
C GLN A 103 -6.87 5.91 -7.24
N SER A 104 -7.02 7.00 -6.49
CA SER A 104 -6.93 7.02 -5.02
C SER A 104 -8.18 7.59 -4.36
N ASN A 105 -8.54 7.00 -3.22
CA ASN A 105 -9.46 7.59 -2.25
C ASN A 105 -8.63 8.40 -1.24
N ILE A 106 -8.98 9.67 -0.99
CA ILE A 106 -8.26 10.57 -0.09
C ILE A 106 -9.20 11.02 1.02
N TRP A 107 -8.89 10.69 2.27
CA TRP A 107 -9.65 11.07 3.46
C TRP A 107 -8.89 12.13 4.25
N ILE A 108 -9.56 13.22 4.63
CA ILE A 108 -8.94 14.39 5.26
C ILE A 108 -9.71 14.71 6.56
N PRO A 109 -9.07 14.83 7.72
CA PRO A 109 -9.74 15.23 8.96
C PRO A 109 -10.42 16.60 8.81
N ALA A 110 -11.65 16.75 9.30
CA ALA A 110 -12.31 18.05 9.28
C ALA A 110 -11.58 19.05 10.20
N GLY A 111 -11.28 20.25 9.68
CA GLY A 111 -10.54 21.30 10.39
C GLY A 111 -9.53 22.03 9.49
N SER A 112 -8.72 22.91 10.09
CA SER A 112 -7.65 23.62 9.37
C SER A 112 -6.36 22.79 9.32
N PRO A 113 -5.62 22.79 8.19
CA PRO A 113 -4.25 22.28 8.15
C PRO A 113 -3.31 23.19 8.99
N PRO A 114 -2.19 22.66 9.50
CA PRO A 114 -1.20 23.46 10.21
C PRO A 114 -0.48 24.43 9.27
N VAL A 115 -0.07 25.59 9.80
CA VAL A 115 0.57 26.67 9.04
C VAL A 115 1.87 26.21 8.35
N GLU A 116 2.63 25.33 9.00
CA GLU A 116 3.86 24.73 8.46
C GLU A 116 3.61 23.93 7.17
N GLY A 117 2.46 23.26 7.05
CA GLY A 117 2.05 22.51 5.85
C GLY A 117 1.69 23.38 4.64
N LEU A 118 1.61 24.70 4.82
CA LEU A 118 1.45 25.67 3.72
C LEU A 118 2.78 26.31 3.29
N PHE A 119 3.85 26.17 4.09
CA PHE A 119 5.12 26.86 3.88
C PHE A 119 6.35 26.00 4.24
N GLY A 120 6.40 24.76 3.72
CA GLY A 120 7.64 24.01 3.63
C GLY A 120 8.60 24.65 2.61
N PRO A 121 9.87 24.94 2.95
CA PRO A 121 10.74 25.74 2.10
C PRO A 121 11.42 24.95 0.98
N GLU A 122 10.66 24.63 -0.07
CA GLU A 122 11.18 24.74 -1.45
C GLU A 122 10.03 24.94 -2.45
N ARG A 123 10.23 25.84 -3.43
CA ARG A 123 9.34 26.10 -4.59
C ARG A 123 8.00 26.80 -4.31
N LEU A 124 8.09 28.00 -3.75
CA LEU A 124 7.32 29.11 -4.32
C LEU A 124 7.96 29.55 -5.64
N ALA A 125 7.11 29.83 -6.63
CA ALA A 125 7.29 30.58 -7.88
C ALA A 125 8.72 30.81 -8.45
N GLY A 126 8.90 30.35 -9.70
CA GLY A 126 9.38 31.24 -10.77
C GLY A 126 10.90 31.36 -11.01
N ILE A 127 11.42 30.48 -11.88
CA ILE A 127 12.41 30.91 -12.87
C ILE A 127 11.76 30.79 -14.26
N VAL A 128 10.95 31.80 -14.60
CA VAL A 128 10.75 32.22 -15.99
C VAL A 128 11.65 33.42 -16.19
N LEU A 129 12.86 33.16 -16.69
CA LEU A 129 13.75 34.19 -17.22
C LEU A 129 13.67 34.11 -18.74
N ASP A 130 12.87 34.98 -19.35
CA ASP A 130 12.70 35.04 -20.79
C ASP A 130 13.28 36.35 -21.35
N THR A 131 14.34 36.23 -22.16
CA THR A 131 15.03 37.29 -22.92
C THR A 131 15.74 38.41 -22.11
N PRO A 132 16.67 39.21 -22.70
CA PRO A 132 17.08 39.25 -24.12
C PRO A 132 18.59 39.04 -24.38
N ILE A 133 18.92 38.87 -25.67
CA ILE A 133 20.30 38.94 -26.18
C ILE A 133 20.83 40.38 -26.02
N SER A 134 22.04 40.51 -25.46
CA SER A 134 22.83 41.75 -25.53
C SER A 134 24.32 41.42 -25.63
N THR A 135 24.88 41.53 -26.84
CA THR A 135 26.32 41.35 -27.10
C THR A 135 27.05 42.68 -27.04
N ARG A 136 28.10 42.80 -26.22
CA ARG A 136 29.14 43.81 -26.45
C ARG A 136 30.57 43.36 -26.06
N ALA A 137 31.21 42.73 -27.04
CA ALA A 137 32.63 42.76 -27.37
C ALA A 137 33.69 42.94 -26.25
N ILE A 138 34.51 41.90 -26.09
CA ILE A 138 35.97 42.05 -25.98
C ILE A 138 36.61 41.25 -27.14
N PHE A 139 37.70 41.77 -27.70
CA PHE A 139 38.39 41.40 -28.95
C PHE A 139 38.57 39.90 -29.26
N GLY A 140 38.50 39.53 -30.56
CA GLY A 140 39.09 38.26 -31.03
C GLY A 140 38.66 37.69 -32.40
N LYS A 141 39.12 38.29 -33.51
CA LYS A 141 39.22 37.71 -34.89
C LYS A 141 37.95 37.33 -35.69
N ASP A 142 37.90 37.93 -36.89
CA ASP A 142 37.54 37.37 -38.21
C ASP A 142 36.09 36.91 -38.54
N GLY A 143 35.36 37.74 -39.33
CA GLY A 143 34.51 37.26 -40.44
C GLY A 143 33.00 37.59 -40.48
N GLY A 144 32.57 38.50 -41.37
CA GLY A 144 31.34 38.29 -42.19
C GLY A 144 29.98 38.97 -41.85
N MET A 145 29.82 40.24 -42.24
CA MET A 145 28.62 40.84 -42.90
C MET A 145 27.14 40.68 -42.37
N SER A 146 26.55 41.85 -42.03
CA SER A 146 25.37 42.49 -42.72
C SER A 146 23.90 42.38 -42.19
N ARG A 147 23.34 43.57 -41.82
CA ARG A 147 21.95 44.10 -42.09
C ARG A 147 20.67 43.50 -41.44
N THR A 148 19.58 44.22 -41.08
CA THR A 148 19.29 45.66 -40.74
C THR A 148 17.85 45.85 -40.16
N LEU A 149 17.63 46.84 -39.26
CA LEU A 149 16.35 47.60 -38.99
C LEU A 149 15.07 46.80 -38.55
N GLN A 150 13.94 47.33 -38.00
CA GLN A 150 13.49 48.53 -37.22
C GLN A 150 12.07 48.15 -36.68
N LEU A 151 11.50 48.56 -35.52
CA LEU A 151 10.88 49.86 -35.12
C LEU A 151 10.02 49.66 -33.81
N GLN A 152 9.49 50.75 -33.21
CA GLN A 152 8.47 50.82 -32.11
C GLN A 152 7.38 51.89 -32.50
N PRO A 153 6.47 52.47 -31.66
CA PRO A 153 5.99 52.26 -30.26
C PRO A 153 4.42 52.03 -30.19
N ARG A 154 3.53 52.34 -29.20
CA ARG A 154 3.44 53.28 -28.05
C ARG A 154 2.46 52.86 -26.89
N TRP A 155 2.88 53.14 -25.66
CA TRP A 155 2.20 53.80 -24.50
C TRP A 155 0.68 53.70 -24.17
N GLY A 156 0.41 53.51 -22.87
CA GLY A 156 -0.80 53.97 -22.13
C GLY A 156 -0.56 53.98 -20.60
N LYS A 157 -1.13 54.92 -19.84
CA LYS A 157 -1.00 55.07 -18.35
C LYS A 157 -2.37 55.29 -17.70
N TRP A 158 -2.52 55.01 -16.39
CA TRP A 158 -3.17 55.88 -15.37
C TRP A 158 -2.84 55.40 -13.93
N VAL A 159 -3.15 56.24 -12.92
CA VAL A 159 -2.81 56.16 -11.47
C VAL A 159 -3.91 56.98 -10.72
N VAL A 160 -4.32 56.86 -9.45
CA VAL A 160 -3.78 56.35 -8.14
C VAL A 160 -4.93 55.62 -7.37
N GLY A 161 -4.87 55.13 -6.11
CA GLY A 161 -3.90 55.22 -5.01
C GLY A 161 -4.38 54.45 -3.75
N ALA A 162 -3.91 54.78 -2.54
CA ALA A 162 -4.24 54.09 -1.27
C ALA A 162 -4.33 55.04 -0.06
N PRO A 163 -4.97 54.60 1.05
CA PRO A 163 -4.46 54.91 2.39
C PRO A 163 -4.49 53.70 3.37
N GLU A 164 -3.70 53.79 4.44
CA GLU A 164 -3.68 52.85 5.57
C GLU A 164 -4.79 53.16 6.60
N LEU A 165 -5.14 52.19 7.45
CA LEU A 165 -5.61 52.43 8.84
C LEU A 165 -5.64 51.12 9.66
N VAL A 166 -5.32 51.21 10.96
CA VAL A 166 -5.35 50.13 11.96
C VAL A 166 -5.98 50.67 13.25
N PRO A 167 -6.96 49.98 13.86
CA PRO A 167 -6.85 49.77 15.31
C PRO A 167 -7.48 48.47 15.87
N SER A 168 -6.90 48.04 16.99
CA SER A 168 -7.48 47.37 18.18
C SER A 168 -8.36 46.08 18.07
N SER A 169 -8.02 45.13 18.95
CA SER A 169 -8.87 44.01 19.39
C SER A 169 -9.57 44.34 20.71
N PRO A 170 -10.78 43.80 20.94
CA PRO A 170 -11.25 43.38 22.26
C PRO A 170 -11.26 41.84 22.37
N ALA A 171 -11.10 41.31 23.59
CA ALA A 171 -11.06 39.87 23.84
C ALA A 171 -12.38 39.34 24.46
N THR A 172 -12.70 38.05 24.23
CA THR A 172 -13.43 37.24 25.23
C THR A 172 -13.43 35.72 24.92
N ARG A 173 -13.33 34.92 25.99
CA ARG A 173 -13.88 33.55 26.18
C ARG A 173 -13.48 32.43 25.19
N GLY A 174 -12.60 31.55 25.68
CA GLY A 174 -12.90 30.10 25.70
C GLY A 174 -13.00 29.36 24.37
N GLY A 175 -12.11 29.65 23.41
CA GLY A 175 -11.95 28.82 22.22
C GLY A 175 -11.22 27.50 22.52
N ILE A 176 -11.70 26.39 21.95
CA ILE A 176 -11.02 25.09 21.95
C ILE A 176 -9.65 25.23 21.27
N GLU A 177 -8.60 24.62 21.82
CA GLU A 177 -7.27 24.67 21.21
C GLU A 177 -7.26 24.09 19.79
N GLY A 178 -6.64 24.81 18.85
CA GLY A 178 -6.60 24.46 17.43
C GLY A 178 -5.78 23.19 17.16
N LEU A 179 -6.45 22.03 17.20
CA LEU A 179 -5.86 20.70 16.96
C LEU A 179 -5.27 20.59 15.54
N ARG A 180 -3.93 20.63 15.48
CA ARG A 180 -3.10 20.63 14.27
C ARG A 180 -3.10 19.26 13.56
N VAL A 181 -3.12 19.25 12.23
CA VAL A 181 -3.21 18.03 11.38
C VAL A 181 -1.99 17.92 10.46
N GLY A 182 -0.84 17.49 11.00
CA GLY A 182 0.46 17.54 10.31
C GLY A 182 0.94 16.26 9.61
N ASN A 183 0.09 15.24 9.43
CA ASN A 183 0.53 13.89 9.08
C ASN A 183 -0.10 13.36 7.79
N THR A 184 0.71 12.77 6.92
CA THR A 184 0.24 11.97 5.78
C THR A 184 0.44 10.47 6.07
N TRP A 185 -0.64 9.71 5.99
CA TRP A 185 -0.62 8.25 6.04
C TRP A 185 -1.07 7.69 4.68
N GLN A 186 -0.17 7.04 3.95
CA GLN A 186 -0.57 6.31 2.75
C GLN A 186 -0.86 4.86 3.11
N LEU A 187 -2.11 4.46 2.93
CA LEU A 187 -2.65 3.19 3.37
C LEU A 187 -2.95 2.29 2.16
N THR A 188 -2.05 1.36 1.85
CA THR A 188 -2.30 0.30 0.88
C THR A 188 -3.24 -0.74 1.52
N ARG A 189 -4.55 -0.45 1.49
CA ARG A 189 -5.60 -1.33 2.03
C ARG A 189 -6.17 -2.23 0.93
N PHE A 190 -6.53 -3.45 1.34
CA PHE A 190 -7.15 -4.47 0.50
C PHE A 190 -8.45 -4.93 1.20
N GLY A 191 -9.59 -4.93 0.49
CA GLY A 191 -10.80 -5.68 0.90
C GLY A 191 -11.64 -5.08 2.04
N SER A 192 -12.82 -5.66 2.29
CA SER A 192 -13.70 -5.28 3.40
C SER A 192 -13.26 -5.87 4.75
N THR A 193 -12.74 -7.10 4.74
CA THR A 193 -12.29 -7.88 5.92
C THR A 193 -10.86 -8.38 5.76
N ASP A 194 -10.50 -8.84 4.57
CA ASP A 194 -9.25 -9.57 4.35
C ASP A 194 -8.46 -9.00 3.19
N GLY A 195 -7.14 -8.97 3.34
CA GLY A 195 -6.27 -8.33 2.36
C GLY A 195 -6.02 -9.10 1.05
N GLY A 196 -6.90 -10.02 0.66
CA GLY A 196 -7.06 -10.47 -0.74
C GLY A 196 -5.85 -11.03 -1.51
N PHE A 197 -4.73 -11.35 -0.85
CA PHE A 197 -3.66 -12.22 -1.36
C PHE A 197 -2.97 -11.75 -2.67
N LEU A 198 -2.96 -10.45 -2.97
CA LEU A 198 -2.59 -9.87 -4.28
C LEU A 198 -3.54 -10.25 -5.44
N GLN A 199 -4.60 -11.02 -5.18
CA GLN A 199 -5.57 -11.47 -6.18
C GLN A 199 -6.78 -10.54 -6.26
N TRP A 200 -7.30 -10.09 -5.12
CA TRP A 200 -8.46 -9.21 -5.04
C TRP A 200 -8.27 -8.14 -3.97
N GLY A 201 -9.05 -7.06 -4.03
CA GLY A 201 -8.87 -5.90 -3.16
C GLY A 201 -9.82 -4.76 -3.49
N SER A 202 -9.79 -3.73 -2.63
CA SER A 202 -10.55 -2.50 -2.81
C SER A 202 -10.12 -1.46 -1.76
N PRO A 203 -9.82 -0.21 -2.16
CA PRO A 203 -9.70 0.92 -1.23
C PRO A 203 -11.07 1.53 -0.86
N ASN A 204 -12.18 1.01 -1.40
CA ASN A 204 -13.53 1.55 -1.19
C ASN A 204 -14.21 0.93 0.04
N GLY A 205 -13.66 -0.16 0.58
CA GLY A 205 -14.18 -0.88 1.76
C GLY A 205 -13.84 -0.23 3.11
N ILE A 206 -13.24 0.96 3.12
CA ILE A 206 -12.87 1.69 4.35
C ILE A 206 -13.97 2.70 4.69
N ASP A 207 -14.26 2.86 5.97
CA ASP A 207 -14.94 4.06 6.47
C ASP A 207 -14.12 4.69 7.60
N LEU A 208 -13.47 5.81 7.30
CA LEU A 208 -12.58 6.51 8.24
C LEU A 208 -13.26 7.66 8.97
N ARG A 209 -14.59 7.85 8.82
CA ARG A 209 -15.29 9.00 9.43
C ARG A 209 -15.03 9.06 10.93
N ALA A 210 -15.33 7.98 11.66
CA ALA A 210 -15.15 7.90 13.10
C ALA A 210 -13.67 7.99 13.51
N LEU A 211 -12.75 7.32 12.80
CA LEU A 211 -11.31 7.42 13.06
C LEU A 211 -10.81 8.87 13.02
N LEU A 212 -11.24 9.66 12.03
CA LEU A 212 -10.74 11.02 11.84
C LEU A 212 -11.51 12.09 12.66
N SER A 213 -12.73 11.79 13.11
CA SER A 213 -13.54 12.69 13.94
C SER A 213 -13.44 12.43 15.45
N GLU A 214 -13.30 11.18 15.88
CA GLU A 214 -13.33 10.78 17.30
C GLU A 214 -11.95 10.43 17.87
N SER A 215 -11.08 9.79 17.08
CA SER A 215 -9.78 9.33 17.57
C SER A 215 -8.70 10.43 17.54
N PRO A 216 -7.61 10.30 18.33
CA PRO A 216 -6.44 11.18 18.22
C PRO A 216 -5.62 10.97 16.93
N THR A 217 -6.03 10.07 16.03
CA THR A 217 -5.30 9.63 14.83
C THR A 217 -5.62 10.53 13.62
N ARG A 218 -5.52 11.84 13.82
CA ARG A 218 -5.90 12.86 12.82
C ARG A 218 -4.79 13.05 11.79
N CYS A 219 -4.86 12.28 10.71
CA CYS A 219 -3.96 12.29 9.56
C CYS A 219 -4.75 12.27 8.25
N ILE A 220 -4.15 12.76 7.15
CA ILE A 220 -4.72 12.52 5.82
C ILE A 220 -4.40 11.09 5.41
N VAL A 221 -5.42 10.34 4.97
CA VAL A 221 -5.26 8.94 4.54
C VAL A 221 -5.47 8.80 3.04
N VAL A 222 -4.42 8.40 2.32
CA VAL A 222 -4.47 8.11 0.87
C VAL A 222 -4.52 6.59 0.66
N ALA A 223 -5.59 6.10 0.04
CA ALA A 223 -5.81 4.69 -0.26
C ALA A 223 -5.91 4.47 -1.78
N PRO A 224 -4.81 4.09 -2.46
CA PRO A 224 -4.80 3.82 -3.90
C PRO A 224 -5.39 2.44 -4.24
N ALA A 225 -6.11 2.37 -5.37
CA ALA A 225 -6.28 1.15 -6.14
C ALA A 225 -5.07 0.95 -7.07
N TYR A 226 -4.77 -0.31 -7.39
CA TYR A 226 -3.61 -0.76 -8.16
C TYR A 226 -3.94 -2.16 -8.73
N ARG A 227 -3.27 -2.57 -9.79
CA ARG A 227 -3.58 -3.82 -10.48
C ARG A 227 -3.30 -5.04 -9.61
N LEU A 228 -4.16 -6.04 -9.74
CA LEU A 228 -4.22 -7.27 -8.95
C LEU A 228 -4.25 -8.49 -9.89
N ASN A 229 -4.06 -9.69 -9.34
CA ASN A 229 -4.11 -10.96 -10.07
C ASN A 229 -3.25 -10.89 -11.37
N VAL A 230 -3.75 -11.42 -12.49
CA VAL A 230 -3.07 -11.45 -13.79
C VAL A 230 -2.73 -10.03 -14.32
N PHE A 231 -3.47 -8.99 -13.94
CA PHE A 231 -3.19 -7.61 -14.41
C PHE A 231 -2.02 -6.95 -13.67
N GLY A 232 -1.80 -7.31 -12.40
CA GLY A 232 -0.75 -6.74 -11.56
C GLY A 232 0.49 -7.63 -11.40
N PHE A 233 0.36 -8.94 -11.57
CA PHE A 233 1.34 -9.92 -11.12
C PHE A 233 1.57 -11.10 -12.09
N LEU A 234 1.15 -10.99 -13.35
CA LEU A 234 1.59 -11.91 -14.40
C LEU A 234 3.09 -11.73 -14.69
N ALA A 235 3.84 -12.84 -14.74
CA ALA A 235 5.28 -12.86 -14.95
C ALA A 235 5.73 -14.02 -15.86
N ALA A 236 6.33 -13.67 -16.99
CA ALA A 236 6.78 -14.61 -18.02
C ALA A 236 7.90 -14.01 -18.89
N LYS A 237 8.66 -14.87 -19.57
CA LYS A 237 9.75 -14.45 -20.47
C LYS A 237 9.24 -13.66 -21.66
N GLU A 238 8.10 -14.08 -22.22
CA GLU A 238 7.50 -13.41 -23.38
C GLU A 238 7.12 -11.94 -23.11
N LEU A 239 6.81 -11.59 -21.85
CA LEU A 239 6.55 -10.20 -21.46
C LEU A 239 7.83 -9.36 -21.46
N ASN A 240 8.93 -9.87 -20.93
CA ASN A 240 10.24 -9.21 -20.98
C ASN A 240 10.73 -9.03 -22.44
N GLU A 241 10.54 -10.04 -23.28
CA GLU A 241 11.00 -10.04 -24.67
C GLU A 241 10.21 -9.08 -25.56
N SER A 242 8.89 -8.96 -25.33
CA SER A 242 7.97 -8.30 -26.27
C SER A 242 7.30 -7.03 -25.74
N CYS A 243 7.53 -6.68 -24.48
CA CYS A 243 6.97 -5.47 -23.88
C CYS A 243 8.06 -4.55 -23.34
N ARG A 244 8.47 -3.59 -24.17
CA ARG A 244 9.53 -2.59 -23.88
C ARG A 244 9.47 -1.98 -22.46
N ASP A 245 8.27 -1.63 -22.02
CA ASP A 245 8.01 -0.95 -20.74
C ASP A 245 7.33 -1.89 -19.72
N TYR A 246 7.60 -3.20 -19.79
CA TYR A 246 7.24 -4.18 -18.75
C TYR A 246 8.35 -4.30 -17.69
N ASP A 247 7.93 -4.61 -16.48
CA ASP A 247 8.75 -4.99 -15.34
C ASP A 247 7.83 -5.78 -14.41
N ALA A 248 8.32 -6.86 -13.81
CA ALA A 248 7.47 -7.72 -13.00
C ALA A 248 7.01 -7.00 -11.72
N ASN A 249 5.92 -7.50 -11.11
CA ASN A 249 5.25 -6.87 -9.96
C ASN A 249 4.61 -5.50 -10.31
N LEU A 250 3.91 -5.41 -11.44
CA LEU A 250 3.20 -4.20 -11.88
C LEU A 250 2.29 -3.59 -10.79
N GLY A 251 1.61 -4.43 -9.99
CA GLY A 251 0.80 -3.96 -8.85
C GLY A 251 1.61 -3.25 -7.75
N PHE A 252 2.90 -3.56 -7.59
CA PHE A 252 3.80 -2.80 -6.71
C PHE A 252 4.34 -1.53 -7.39
N TRP A 253 4.54 -1.54 -8.70
CA TRP A 253 4.86 -0.33 -9.46
C TRP A 253 3.71 0.69 -9.42
N ASP A 254 2.46 0.24 -9.48
CA ASP A 254 1.24 1.05 -9.32
C ASP A 254 1.22 1.73 -7.94
N GLN A 255 1.39 0.94 -6.87
CA GLN A 255 1.51 1.44 -5.50
C GLN A 255 2.69 2.42 -5.33
N ARG A 256 3.82 2.17 -6.00
CA ARG A 256 4.98 3.07 -5.96
C ARG A 256 4.69 4.40 -6.67
N LEU A 257 4.02 4.38 -7.81
CA LEU A 257 3.61 5.59 -8.51
C LEU A 257 2.58 6.38 -7.69
N ALA A 258 1.64 5.72 -7.02
CA ALA A 258 0.74 6.38 -6.06
C ALA A 258 1.51 7.02 -4.88
N LEU A 259 2.61 6.40 -4.43
CA LEU A 259 3.50 6.94 -3.39
C LEU A 259 4.29 8.17 -3.85
N GLN A 260 4.78 8.16 -5.09
CA GLN A 260 5.41 9.33 -5.71
C GLN A 260 4.39 10.45 -5.93
N TRP A 261 3.21 10.15 -6.47
CA TRP A 261 2.12 11.10 -6.62
C TRP A 261 1.71 11.72 -5.28
N THR A 262 1.63 10.92 -4.21
CA THR A 262 1.28 11.41 -2.86
C THR A 262 2.36 12.37 -2.34
N HIS A 263 3.64 12.01 -2.46
CA HIS A 263 4.75 12.91 -2.12
C HIS A 263 4.74 14.22 -2.94
N GLU A 264 4.33 14.18 -4.21
CA GLU A 264 4.28 15.35 -5.09
C GLU A 264 3.02 16.22 -4.90
N ASN A 265 1.89 15.65 -4.44
CA ASN A 265 0.57 16.32 -4.52
C ASN A 265 -0.17 16.47 -3.18
N ILE A 266 0.23 15.79 -2.10
CA ILE A 266 -0.58 15.78 -0.86
C ILE A 266 -0.66 17.15 -0.15
N GLY A 267 0.31 18.03 -0.41
CA GLY A 267 0.27 19.44 0.03
C GLY A 267 -0.98 20.18 -0.46
N TYR A 268 -1.48 19.90 -1.67
CA TYR A 268 -2.72 20.49 -2.17
C TYR A 268 -3.95 20.10 -1.34
N PHE A 269 -3.93 18.91 -0.73
CA PHE A 269 -4.96 18.42 0.18
C PHE A 269 -4.71 18.84 1.64
N GLY A 270 -3.54 19.43 1.94
CA GLY A 270 -3.14 19.95 3.25
C GLY A 270 -2.33 18.98 4.11
N GLY A 271 -1.74 17.95 3.49
CA GLY A 271 -0.87 16.99 4.17
C GLY A 271 0.61 17.35 4.02
N ASP A 272 1.43 16.89 4.96
CA ASP A 272 2.89 17.02 4.89
C ASP A 272 3.46 15.90 4.00
N ALA A 273 4.13 16.28 2.91
CA ALA A 273 4.83 15.35 2.02
C ALA A 273 6.14 14.83 2.63
N SER A 274 6.77 15.58 3.54
CA SER A 274 8.00 15.19 4.21
C SER A 274 7.75 14.15 5.32
N ASN A 275 6.54 14.06 5.85
CA ASN A 275 6.15 13.14 6.92
C ASN A 275 5.19 12.03 6.42
N ILE A 276 5.54 11.35 5.32
CA ILE A 276 4.79 10.20 4.83
C ILE A 276 5.11 8.93 5.63
N THR A 277 4.08 8.42 6.30
CA THR A 277 4.05 7.04 6.82
C THR A 277 3.32 6.15 5.81
N ILE A 278 3.85 4.97 5.51
CA ILE A 278 3.10 3.94 4.77
C ILE A 278 2.45 2.95 5.74
N GLY A 279 1.30 2.39 5.37
CA GLY A 279 0.65 1.34 6.15
C GLY A 279 -0.17 0.40 5.27
N GLY A 280 -0.46 -0.77 5.79
CA GLY A 280 -1.30 -1.74 5.09
C GLY A 280 -1.67 -2.92 5.98
N TYR A 281 -2.69 -3.63 5.55
CA TYR A 281 -3.30 -4.75 6.28
C TYR A 281 -3.23 -6.03 5.44
N SER A 282 -2.83 -7.17 6.03
CA SER A 282 -2.72 -8.45 5.32
C SER A 282 -1.80 -8.33 4.08
N ALA A 283 -2.22 -8.61 2.84
CA ALA A 283 -1.36 -8.37 1.68
C ALA A 283 -0.99 -6.88 1.48
N GLY A 284 -1.71 -5.95 2.12
CA GLY A 284 -1.30 -4.55 2.28
C GLY A 284 -0.05 -4.39 3.13
N SER A 285 0.10 -5.15 4.21
CA SER A 285 1.31 -5.20 5.02
C SER A 285 2.47 -5.87 4.27
N HIS A 286 2.17 -6.90 3.47
CA HIS A 286 3.15 -7.49 2.54
C HIS A 286 3.60 -6.48 1.47
N SER A 287 2.67 -5.69 0.92
CA SER A 287 2.96 -4.54 0.06
C SER A 287 3.82 -3.50 0.76
N VAL A 288 3.54 -3.14 2.01
CA VAL A 288 4.37 -2.23 2.82
C VAL A 288 5.80 -2.77 2.95
N PHE A 289 5.98 -4.07 3.19
CA PHE A 289 7.31 -4.68 3.20
C PHE A 289 8.05 -4.47 1.88
N HIS A 290 7.42 -4.75 0.72
CA HIS A 290 8.08 -4.58 -0.58
C HIS A 290 8.31 -3.09 -0.93
N GLN A 291 7.36 -2.19 -0.66
CA GLN A 291 7.51 -0.75 -0.86
C GLN A 291 8.66 -0.18 -0.02
N LEU A 292 8.75 -0.57 1.25
CA LEU A 292 9.87 -0.20 2.13
C LEU A 292 11.19 -0.80 1.63
N SER A 293 11.19 -2.07 1.25
CA SER A 293 12.38 -2.77 0.72
C SER A 293 12.94 -2.06 -0.53
N TYR A 294 12.04 -1.56 -1.39
CA TYR A 294 12.40 -0.74 -2.54
C TYR A 294 12.93 0.64 -2.13
N ASP A 295 12.18 1.41 -1.32
CA ASP A 295 12.56 2.78 -0.90
C ASP A 295 13.88 2.84 -0.11
N LEU A 296 14.14 1.85 0.76
CA LEU A 296 15.42 1.68 1.46
C LEU A 296 16.59 1.37 0.51
N GLY A 297 16.32 0.78 -0.65
CA GLY A 297 17.30 0.50 -1.70
C GLY A 297 17.65 1.73 -2.56
N LEU A 298 16.88 2.82 -2.48
CA LEU A 298 17.11 4.02 -3.29
C LEU A 298 18.15 4.96 -2.66
N PRO A 299 18.81 5.80 -3.49
CA PRO A 299 19.64 6.93 -3.04
C PRO A 299 18.94 7.89 -2.09
N ASP A 300 19.71 8.67 -1.33
CA ASP A 300 19.12 9.37 -0.17
C ASP A 300 18.09 10.46 -0.53
N SER A 301 18.27 11.11 -1.67
CA SER A 301 17.36 12.08 -2.28
C SER A 301 16.07 11.51 -2.90
N LYS A 302 15.88 10.18 -2.91
CA LYS A 302 14.71 9.51 -3.52
C LYS A 302 13.80 8.77 -2.53
N ALA A 303 14.09 8.81 -1.23
CA ALA A 303 13.23 8.17 -0.23
C ALA A 303 12.02 9.04 0.14
N ILE A 304 10.88 8.37 0.25
CA ILE A 304 9.60 8.95 0.62
C ILE A 304 9.18 8.46 2.02
N VAL A 305 9.49 7.21 2.36
CA VAL A 305 8.99 6.54 3.56
C VAL A 305 9.75 7.01 4.80
N LYS A 306 9.03 7.56 5.79
CA LYS A 306 9.59 7.86 7.12
C LYS A 306 9.30 6.76 8.13
N ARG A 307 8.15 6.10 8.03
CA ARG A 307 7.66 5.05 8.96
C ARG A 307 6.78 4.05 8.21
N ALA A 308 6.63 2.85 8.76
CA ALA A 308 5.79 1.80 8.20
C ALA A 308 4.90 1.11 9.25
N LEU A 309 3.64 0.81 8.88
CA LEU A 309 2.73 -0.05 9.62
C LEU A 309 2.48 -1.36 8.86
N MET A 310 2.85 -2.46 9.49
CA MET A 310 2.74 -3.82 8.96
C MET A 310 1.73 -4.61 9.80
N LEU A 311 0.45 -4.42 9.48
CA LEU A 311 -0.67 -5.00 10.22
C LEU A 311 -1.02 -6.39 9.69
N SER A 312 -0.93 -7.39 10.56
CA SER A 312 -1.25 -8.81 10.30
C SER A 312 -0.61 -9.36 9.00
N ASN A 313 0.68 -9.06 8.80
CA ASN A 313 1.54 -9.71 7.80
C ASN A 313 3.03 -9.42 8.02
N GLY A 314 3.87 -9.99 7.15
CA GLY A 314 5.32 -9.90 7.23
C GLY A 314 6.02 -9.93 5.86
N PRO A 315 7.29 -10.35 5.81
CA PRO A 315 8.05 -10.39 4.56
C PRO A 315 7.56 -11.48 3.59
N GLY A 316 6.85 -12.49 4.10
CA GLY A 316 6.61 -13.74 3.37
C GLY A 316 7.91 -14.52 3.11
N MET A 317 7.84 -15.47 2.17
CA MET A 317 9.03 -16.15 1.64
C MET A 317 9.75 -15.28 0.59
N GLN A 318 10.96 -15.67 0.22
CA GLN A 318 11.56 -15.19 -1.03
C GLN A 318 10.61 -15.61 -2.18
N PRO A 319 10.09 -14.69 -3.00
CA PRO A 319 9.12 -15.06 -4.03
C PRO A 319 9.77 -15.83 -5.18
N LYS A 320 8.97 -16.55 -5.96
CA LYS A 320 9.40 -17.32 -7.15
C LYS A 320 10.26 -16.46 -8.09
N SER A 321 11.25 -17.08 -8.73
CA SER A 321 11.92 -16.49 -9.89
C SER A 321 11.01 -16.46 -11.12
N LEU A 322 11.37 -15.64 -12.11
CA LEU A 322 10.70 -15.61 -13.42
C LEU A 322 10.73 -16.99 -14.13
N ASP A 323 11.77 -17.79 -13.90
CA ASP A 323 11.83 -19.17 -14.39
C ASP A 323 10.75 -20.05 -13.72
N GLU A 324 10.56 -19.92 -12.41
CA GLU A 324 9.56 -20.65 -11.62
C GLU A 324 8.10 -20.20 -11.85
N THR A 325 7.86 -19.15 -12.65
CA THR A 325 6.51 -18.76 -13.09
C THR A 325 6.22 -19.03 -14.55
N GLN A 326 7.14 -19.60 -15.33
CA GLN A 326 6.86 -19.94 -16.73
C GLN A 326 5.74 -21.00 -16.84
N ASP A 327 5.73 -22.02 -15.98
CA ASP A 327 4.64 -23.02 -15.89
C ASP A 327 3.25 -22.37 -15.70
N GLN A 328 3.16 -21.27 -14.95
CA GLN A 328 1.93 -20.51 -14.74
C GLN A 328 1.51 -19.73 -16.00
N PHE A 329 2.47 -19.21 -16.77
CA PHE A 329 2.17 -18.54 -18.03
C PHE A 329 1.77 -19.53 -19.13
N ASP A 330 2.48 -20.64 -19.25
CA ASP A 330 2.21 -21.68 -20.25
C ASP A 330 0.85 -22.36 -19.98
N GLU A 331 0.48 -22.54 -18.71
CA GLU A 331 -0.88 -22.92 -18.32
C GLU A 331 -1.91 -21.84 -18.71
N LEU A 332 -1.66 -20.55 -18.44
CA LEU A 332 -2.58 -19.46 -18.79
C LEU A 332 -2.82 -19.38 -20.31
N ILE A 333 -1.76 -19.47 -21.12
CA ILE A 333 -1.82 -19.52 -22.60
C ILE A 333 -2.71 -20.68 -23.05
N THR A 334 -2.50 -21.86 -22.47
CA THR A 334 -3.26 -23.09 -22.77
C THR A 334 -4.75 -22.96 -22.36
N VAL A 335 -5.04 -22.46 -21.15
CA VAL A 335 -6.40 -22.27 -20.60
C VAL A 335 -7.19 -21.16 -21.32
N LEU A 336 -6.49 -20.29 -22.05
CA LEU A 336 -7.05 -19.28 -22.96
C LEU A 336 -7.21 -19.76 -24.41
N GLY A 337 -6.71 -20.95 -24.76
CA GLY A 337 -6.71 -21.44 -26.15
C GLY A 337 -5.83 -20.62 -27.09
N ILE A 338 -4.81 -19.94 -26.56
CA ILE A 338 -3.80 -19.24 -27.36
C ILE A 338 -2.78 -20.28 -27.84
N ASP A 339 -2.52 -20.30 -29.15
CA ASP A 339 -1.55 -21.22 -29.77
C ASP A 339 -0.14 -21.01 -29.16
N THR A 340 0.40 -22.07 -28.58
CA THR A 340 1.69 -22.09 -27.87
C THR A 340 2.89 -21.88 -28.79
N SER A 341 2.74 -22.12 -30.10
CA SER A 341 3.79 -21.95 -31.11
C SER A 341 3.97 -20.50 -31.58
N LEU A 342 3.02 -19.61 -31.24
CA LEU A 342 3.10 -18.18 -31.55
C LEU A 342 4.31 -17.52 -30.89
N SER A 343 4.88 -16.51 -31.56
CA SER A 343 5.95 -15.71 -30.99
C SER A 343 5.50 -14.95 -29.74
N SER A 344 6.45 -14.57 -28.91
CA SER A 344 6.25 -13.79 -27.68
C SER A 344 5.42 -12.51 -27.93
N ALA A 345 5.62 -11.85 -29.07
CA ALA A 345 4.89 -10.64 -29.45
C ALA A 345 3.44 -10.93 -29.89
N GLU A 346 3.21 -12.06 -30.55
CA GLU A 346 1.87 -12.50 -30.93
C GLU A 346 1.07 -12.98 -29.71
N LYS A 347 1.68 -13.77 -28.81
CA LYS A 347 1.10 -14.16 -27.51
C LYS A 347 0.67 -12.92 -26.72
N LEU A 348 1.55 -11.93 -26.58
CA LEU A 348 1.24 -10.65 -25.92
C LEU A 348 0.12 -9.87 -26.63
N THR A 349 0.10 -9.87 -27.97
CA THR A 349 -0.97 -9.23 -28.74
C THR A 349 -2.32 -9.90 -28.50
N ARG A 350 -2.37 -11.24 -28.44
CA ARG A 350 -3.59 -11.99 -28.07
C ARG A 350 -4.03 -11.64 -26.64
N LEU A 351 -3.12 -11.69 -25.66
CA LEU A 351 -3.41 -11.34 -24.26
C LEU A 351 -3.93 -9.90 -24.08
N ARG A 352 -3.51 -8.95 -24.94
CA ARG A 352 -4.03 -7.58 -24.97
C ARG A 352 -5.39 -7.45 -25.67
N SER A 353 -5.71 -8.31 -26.62
CA SER A 353 -7.01 -8.31 -27.33
C SER A 353 -8.17 -8.94 -26.54
N LEU A 354 -7.88 -9.75 -25.53
CA LEU A 354 -8.92 -10.39 -24.70
C LEU A 354 -9.66 -9.39 -23.81
N THR A 355 -10.93 -9.68 -23.50
CA THR A 355 -11.65 -8.94 -22.47
C THR A 355 -11.04 -9.26 -21.09
N PRO A 356 -11.13 -8.34 -20.10
CA PRO A 356 -10.57 -8.63 -18.80
C PRO A 356 -11.33 -9.75 -18.07
N GLN A 357 -12.62 -9.93 -18.37
CA GLN A 357 -13.44 -11.02 -17.83
C GLN A 357 -12.88 -12.37 -18.27
N THR A 358 -12.54 -12.56 -19.56
CA THR A 358 -11.97 -13.83 -20.05
C THR A 358 -10.65 -14.17 -19.36
N LEU A 359 -9.82 -13.16 -19.03
CA LEU A 359 -8.58 -13.34 -18.28
C LEU A 359 -8.82 -13.74 -16.82
N ILE A 360 -9.80 -13.13 -16.13
CA ILE A 360 -10.19 -13.51 -14.76
C ILE A 360 -10.82 -14.90 -14.73
N GLU A 361 -11.70 -15.24 -15.67
CA GLU A 361 -12.29 -16.57 -15.78
C GLU A 361 -11.24 -17.65 -16.06
N ALA A 362 -10.24 -17.36 -16.89
CA ALA A 362 -9.08 -18.24 -17.08
C ALA A 362 -8.30 -18.43 -15.78
N SER A 363 -7.98 -17.35 -15.05
CA SER A 363 -7.29 -17.41 -13.76
C SER A 363 -8.00 -18.32 -12.75
N CYS A 364 -9.33 -18.38 -12.80
CA CYS A 364 -10.13 -19.23 -11.91
C CYS A 364 -10.09 -20.72 -12.24
N ARG A 365 -9.73 -21.11 -13.49
CA ARG A 365 -9.66 -22.51 -13.96
C ARG A 365 -8.28 -23.16 -13.83
N MET A 366 -7.23 -22.35 -13.64
CA MET A 366 -5.84 -22.80 -13.56
C MET A 366 -5.54 -23.57 -12.26
N LYS A 367 -4.55 -24.48 -12.31
CA LYS A 367 -3.87 -25.01 -11.12
C LYS A 367 -3.06 -23.91 -10.45
N PHE A 368 -2.24 -23.18 -11.21
CA PHE A 368 -1.39 -22.10 -10.69
C PHE A 368 -2.15 -20.77 -10.59
N HIS A 369 -3.34 -20.78 -9.98
CA HIS A 369 -4.28 -19.65 -9.93
C HIS A 369 -3.91 -18.50 -8.96
N GLN A 370 -2.66 -18.37 -8.54
CA GLN A 370 -2.21 -17.31 -7.62
C GLN A 370 -1.11 -16.48 -8.31
N PHE A 371 -1.47 -15.30 -8.81
CA PHE A 371 -0.50 -14.37 -9.39
C PHE A 371 0.12 -13.56 -8.25
N ARG A 372 1.27 -14.03 -7.75
CA ARG A 372 2.01 -13.43 -6.64
C ARG A 372 3.17 -12.58 -7.14
N SER A 373 3.81 -11.85 -6.22
CA SER A 373 5.10 -11.22 -6.50
C SER A 373 6.14 -12.23 -6.99
N VAL A 374 7.08 -11.78 -7.82
CA VAL A 374 8.22 -12.58 -8.31
C VAL A 374 9.52 -11.80 -8.15
N THR A 375 10.63 -12.52 -7.99
CA THR A 375 11.97 -11.97 -8.21
C THR A 375 12.28 -11.99 -9.71
N ALA A 376 12.66 -10.85 -10.27
CA ALA A 376 13.10 -10.75 -11.66
C ALA A 376 14.59 -10.37 -11.72
N THR A 377 15.03 -9.81 -12.84
CA THR A 377 16.41 -9.34 -13.08
C THR A 377 16.83 -8.25 -12.09
N GLU A 378 18.11 -7.90 -12.11
CA GLU A 378 18.61 -6.72 -11.38
C GLU A 378 17.82 -5.44 -11.73
N GLY A 379 17.75 -4.53 -10.78
CA GLY A 379 16.94 -3.30 -10.88
C GLY A 379 15.42 -3.48 -10.73
N SER A 380 14.89 -4.71 -10.76
CA SER A 380 13.46 -4.98 -10.57
C SER A 380 12.98 -4.66 -9.15
N PHE A 381 11.66 -4.52 -8.97
CA PHE A 381 11.06 -4.05 -7.72
C PHE A 381 11.36 -4.95 -6.50
N VAL A 382 11.41 -6.27 -6.72
CA VAL A 382 11.61 -7.28 -5.67
C VAL A 382 12.96 -7.96 -5.89
N ARG A 383 13.96 -7.54 -5.13
CA ARG A 383 15.34 -8.04 -5.25
C ARG A 383 15.42 -9.55 -5.00
N HIS A 384 16.19 -10.24 -5.83
CA HIS A 384 16.38 -11.70 -5.79
C HIS A 384 16.94 -12.20 -4.44
N ASN A 385 17.78 -11.40 -3.77
CA ASN A 385 18.42 -11.73 -2.48
C ASN A 385 17.75 -11.05 -1.26
N LEU A 386 16.48 -10.64 -1.33
CA LEU A 386 15.84 -9.82 -0.29
C LEU A 386 15.79 -10.47 1.11
N LEU A 387 15.53 -11.78 1.22
CA LEU A 387 15.63 -12.50 2.51
C LEU A 387 17.09 -12.64 3.00
N GLU A 388 18.06 -12.58 2.10
CA GLU A 388 19.47 -12.56 2.44
C GLU A 388 19.87 -11.19 3.01
N GLU A 389 19.43 -10.07 2.39
CA GLU A 389 19.65 -8.71 2.91
C GLU A 389 19.09 -8.50 4.32
N LEU A 390 17.96 -9.15 4.65
CA LEU A 390 17.43 -9.22 6.01
C LEU A 390 18.36 -10.00 6.95
N SER A 391 18.94 -11.10 6.48
CA SER A 391 19.75 -12.03 7.27
C SER A 391 21.21 -11.58 7.47
N ASN A 392 21.79 -10.89 6.49
CA ASN A 392 23.20 -10.46 6.47
C ASN A 392 23.42 -9.05 7.04
N GLY A 393 22.35 -8.27 7.24
CA GLY A 393 22.36 -6.97 7.91
C GLY A 393 22.24 -5.75 6.98
N VAL A 394 22.35 -5.93 5.66
CA VAL A 394 22.20 -4.85 4.67
C VAL A 394 20.87 -4.11 4.82
N TYR A 395 19.78 -4.81 5.11
CA TYR A 395 18.48 -4.19 5.37
C TYR A 395 18.48 -3.38 6.68
N ALA A 396 19.09 -3.91 7.74
CA ALA A 396 19.16 -3.26 9.05
C ALA A 396 20.00 -1.97 8.97
N GLU A 397 21.11 -1.96 8.25
CA GLU A 397 21.90 -0.74 8.02
C GLU A 397 21.13 0.32 7.24
N ARG A 398 20.38 -0.08 6.19
CA ARG A 398 19.50 0.86 5.47
C ARG A 398 18.40 1.40 6.39
N LEU A 399 17.74 0.55 7.19
CA LEU A 399 16.68 0.96 8.12
C LEU A 399 17.22 1.96 9.17
N LYS A 400 18.41 1.70 9.73
CA LYS A 400 19.12 2.60 10.66
C LYS A 400 19.52 3.91 10.01
N ARG A 401 20.17 3.89 8.82
CA ARG A 401 20.57 5.10 8.08
C ARG A 401 19.37 6.03 7.82
N ARG A 402 18.20 5.45 7.53
CA ARG A 402 16.97 6.20 7.28
C ARG A 402 16.15 6.53 8.53
N ASN A 403 16.50 5.97 9.70
CA ASN A 403 15.74 6.06 10.96
C ASN A 403 14.25 5.68 10.80
N VAL A 404 13.96 4.68 9.97
CA VAL A 404 12.58 4.29 9.66
C VAL A 404 12.05 3.35 10.73
N LYS A 405 11.02 3.81 11.46
CA LYS A 405 10.36 3.02 12.51
C LYS A 405 9.24 2.14 11.95
N LEU A 406 9.07 0.97 12.54
CA LEU A 406 8.06 -0.04 12.19
C LEU A 406 7.09 -0.27 13.36
N ILE A 407 5.79 -0.32 13.09
CA ILE A 407 4.82 -1.05 13.94
C ILE A 407 4.46 -2.33 13.20
N ILE A 408 4.61 -3.49 13.84
CA ILE A 408 4.45 -4.80 13.18
C ILE A 408 3.84 -5.86 14.11
N GLY A 409 2.81 -6.57 13.65
CA GLY A 409 1.99 -7.40 14.55
C GLY A 409 1.29 -8.60 13.94
N GLU A 410 0.42 -9.20 14.75
CA GLU A 410 -0.41 -10.37 14.45
C GLU A 410 -1.64 -10.35 15.38
N CYS A 411 -2.71 -11.02 14.97
CA CYS A 411 -3.72 -11.52 15.88
C CYS A 411 -3.27 -12.90 16.44
N SER A 412 -3.92 -13.44 17.48
CA SER A 412 -3.65 -14.80 17.96
C SER A 412 -4.04 -15.88 16.95
N ASP A 413 -5.19 -15.70 16.30
CA ASP A 413 -5.95 -16.78 15.68
C ASP A 413 -6.07 -16.65 14.15
N GLU A 414 -5.06 -16.02 13.52
CA GLU A 414 -4.96 -15.77 12.07
C GLU A 414 -5.32 -17.00 11.22
N HIS A 415 -4.90 -18.18 11.69
CA HIS A 415 -5.00 -19.48 11.04
C HIS A 415 -6.42 -19.86 10.60
N PHE A 416 -7.48 -19.47 11.33
CA PHE A 416 -8.86 -19.80 10.96
C PHE A 416 -9.24 -19.24 9.59
N VAL A 417 -8.96 -17.95 9.36
CA VAL A 417 -9.34 -17.27 8.11
C VAL A 417 -8.45 -17.71 6.96
N TYR A 418 -7.15 -17.91 7.18
CA TYR A 418 -6.28 -18.52 6.18
C TYR A 418 -6.71 -19.93 5.79
N GLY A 419 -7.32 -20.68 6.72
CA GLY A 419 -7.96 -21.97 6.46
C GLY A 419 -9.18 -21.92 5.52
N THR A 420 -9.79 -20.77 5.27
CA THR A 420 -10.96 -20.67 4.37
C THR A 420 -10.61 -20.28 2.92
N TRP A 421 -9.45 -19.67 2.66
CA TRP A 421 -9.11 -19.17 1.32
C TRP A 421 -8.54 -20.24 0.39
N ARG A 422 -9.46 -20.89 -0.35
CA ARG A 422 -9.17 -22.01 -1.28
C ARG A 422 -8.34 -23.10 -0.59
N PRO A 423 -8.84 -23.77 0.47
CA PRO A 423 -8.10 -24.83 1.14
C PRO A 423 -7.82 -26.02 0.20
N PRO A 424 -6.78 -26.82 0.46
CA PRO A 424 -6.51 -28.03 -0.30
C PRO A 424 -7.61 -29.07 -0.08
N HIS A 425 -7.85 -29.91 -1.08
CA HIS A 425 -8.51 -31.19 -0.85
C HIS A 425 -7.68 -32.03 0.15
N PRO A 426 -8.29 -32.93 0.94
CA PRO A 426 -7.54 -33.76 1.90
C PRO A 426 -6.39 -34.54 1.26
N GLY A 427 -5.24 -34.60 1.94
CA GLY A 427 -4.08 -35.41 1.55
C GLY A 427 -2.79 -34.63 1.28
N TYR A 428 -1.65 -35.32 1.45
CA TYR A 428 -0.29 -34.75 1.36
C TYR A 428 0.00 -34.08 0.01
N HIS A 429 -0.32 -34.76 -1.10
CA HIS A 429 -0.08 -34.21 -2.44
C HIS A 429 -0.96 -33.00 -2.74
N ASN A 430 -2.23 -33.02 -2.34
CA ASN A 430 -3.16 -31.90 -2.50
C ASN A 430 -2.73 -30.66 -1.69
N MET A 431 -2.19 -30.86 -0.48
CA MET A 431 -1.58 -29.80 0.32
C MET A 431 -0.36 -29.20 -0.41
N LEU A 432 0.54 -30.06 -0.90
CA LEU A 432 1.76 -29.67 -1.61
C LEU A 432 1.45 -28.86 -2.89
N ASP A 433 0.56 -29.38 -3.75
CA ASP A 433 0.09 -28.70 -4.95
C ASP A 433 -0.57 -27.35 -4.64
N ARG A 434 -1.34 -27.25 -3.55
CA ARG A 434 -1.97 -25.98 -3.13
C ARG A 434 -0.96 -24.96 -2.62
N LEU A 435 0.07 -25.38 -1.90
CA LEU A 435 1.15 -24.49 -1.45
C LEU A 435 1.97 -23.97 -2.64
N GLU A 436 2.20 -24.80 -3.64
CA GLU A 436 2.94 -24.45 -4.87
C GLU A 436 2.24 -23.43 -5.78
N ALA A 437 0.93 -23.22 -5.63
CA ALA A 437 0.29 -22.09 -6.27
C ALA A 437 0.91 -20.76 -5.79
N ASP A 438 1.13 -20.60 -4.48
CA ASP A 438 1.65 -19.37 -3.86
C ASP A 438 3.19 -19.31 -3.74
N TYR A 439 3.88 -20.44 -3.52
CA TYR A 439 5.29 -20.47 -3.08
C TYR A 439 6.22 -21.32 -3.98
N PRO A 440 7.56 -21.11 -3.92
CA PRO A 440 8.57 -21.94 -4.60
C PRO A 440 8.47 -23.44 -4.28
N ARG A 441 8.68 -24.32 -5.28
CA ARG A 441 8.58 -25.80 -5.13
C ARG A 441 9.45 -26.35 -4.01
N GLU A 442 10.69 -25.87 -3.90
CA GLU A 442 11.62 -26.33 -2.86
C GLU A 442 11.23 -25.82 -1.47
N ALA A 443 10.64 -24.62 -1.37
CA ALA A 443 10.13 -24.10 -0.11
C ALA A 443 8.89 -24.90 0.35
N CYS A 444 8.02 -25.30 -0.59
CA CYS A 444 6.92 -26.21 -0.31
C CYS A 444 7.41 -27.59 0.17
N LYS A 445 8.47 -28.16 -0.41
CA LYS A 445 9.08 -29.40 0.12
C LYS A 445 9.59 -29.23 1.56
N VAL A 446 10.22 -28.10 1.89
CA VAL A 446 10.67 -27.78 3.25
C VAL A 446 9.48 -27.65 4.21
N LEU A 447 8.40 -26.96 3.81
CA LEU A 447 7.15 -26.93 4.59
C LEU A 447 6.59 -28.33 4.83
N MET A 448 6.43 -29.13 3.77
CA MET A 448 5.83 -30.47 3.90
C MET A 448 6.66 -31.38 4.81
N SER A 449 7.99 -31.29 4.73
CA SER A 449 8.89 -32.04 5.60
C SER A 449 8.84 -31.58 7.07
N HIS A 450 8.57 -30.29 7.30
CA HIS A 450 8.47 -29.70 8.65
C HIS A 450 7.13 -30.02 9.34
N TYR A 451 6.02 -29.95 8.61
CA TYR A 451 4.67 -30.14 9.16
C TYR A 451 4.14 -31.57 9.02
N PHE A 452 4.64 -32.38 8.08
CA PHE A 452 4.17 -33.74 7.79
C PHE A 452 5.34 -34.72 7.58
N PRO A 453 6.27 -34.88 8.54
CA PRO A 453 7.49 -35.69 8.37
C PRO A 453 7.20 -37.16 7.99
N ASP A 454 6.13 -37.76 8.52
CA ASP A 454 5.69 -39.12 8.20
C ASP A 454 4.73 -39.21 6.99
N GLY A 455 4.58 -38.12 6.22
CA GLY A 455 3.63 -37.99 5.11
C GLY A 455 2.14 -37.91 5.53
N LYS A 456 1.85 -37.95 6.84
CA LYS A 456 0.50 -38.01 7.42
C LYS A 456 0.14 -36.71 8.14
N LEU A 457 -1.16 -36.43 8.25
CA LEU A 457 -1.69 -35.32 9.06
C LEU A 457 -1.36 -35.53 10.55
N PRO A 458 -0.64 -34.60 11.21
CA PRO A 458 -0.38 -34.69 12.65
C PRO A 458 -1.67 -34.66 13.49
N PRO A 459 -1.76 -35.42 14.60
CA PRO A 459 -2.92 -35.39 15.50
C PRO A 459 -3.26 -34.03 16.12
N LYS A 460 -2.34 -33.04 16.05
CA LYS A 460 -2.58 -31.66 16.50
C LYS A 460 -3.44 -30.82 15.54
N PHE A 461 -3.80 -31.35 14.37
CA PHE A 461 -4.65 -30.65 13.39
C PHE A 461 -5.89 -31.49 13.10
N GLU A 462 -7.08 -30.89 13.28
CA GLU A 462 -8.37 -31.55 13.05
C GLU A 462 -8.58 -31.99 11.60
N SER A 463 -7.95 -31.29 10.65
CA SER A 463 -8.08 -31.53 9.22
C SER A 463 -6.89 -30.98 8.43
N TRP A 464 -6.76 -31.41 7.17
CA TRP A 464 -5.83 -30.79 6.21
C TRP A 464 -6.14 -29.31 5.97
N GLN A 465 -7.40 -28.88 6.13
CA GLN A 465 -7.81 -27.47 6.05
C GLN A 465 -7.28 -26.66 7.24
N ALA A 466 -7.41 -27.18 8.47
CA ALA A 466 -6.85 -26.56 9.66
C ALA A 466 -5.32 -26.48 9.58
N ALA A 467 -4.66 -27.58 9.18
CA ALA A 467 -3.22 -27.61 8.95
C ALA A 467 -2.77 -26.57 7.90
N PHE A 468 -3.52 -26.40 6.80
CA PHE A 468 -3.25 -25.39 5.78
C PHE A 468 -3.34 -23.97 6.37
N GLY A 469 -4.38 -23.69 7.17
CA GLY A 469 -4.55 -22.42 7.87
C GLY A 469 -3.36 -22.06 8.76
N HIS A 470 -2.88 -23.02 9.58
CA HIS A 470 -1.70 -22.82 10.42
C HIS A 470 -0.41 -22.59 9.59
N ILE A 471 -0.15 -23.44 8.59
CA ILE A 471 1.03 -23.32 7.72
C ILE A 471 1.06 -21.95 7.02
N TYR A 472 -0.08 -21.52 6.49
CA TYR A 472 -0.16 -20.26 5.74
C TYR A 472 -0.07 -19.04 6.67
N ALA A 473 -0.66 -19.10 7.86
CA ALA A 473 -0.50 -18.07 8.89
C ALA A 473 0.96 -18.00 9.41
N ASP A 474 1.64 -19.14 9.59
CA ASP A 474 3.05 -19.17 9.98
C ASP A 474 3.96 -18.57 8.91
N VAL A 475 3.71 -18.88 7.64
CA VAL A 475 4.47 -18.32 6.51
C VAL A 475 4.23 -16.83 6.32
N GLN A 476 2.97 -16.37 6.31
CA GLN A 476 2.65 -14.96 6.03
C GLN A 476 2.83 -14.03 7.24
N ILE A 477 2.50 -14.50 8.45
CA ILE A 477 2.36 -13.65 9.65
C ILE A 477 3.23 -14.10 10.81
N HIS A 478 3.19 -15.35 11.25
CA HIS A 478 3.78 -15.69 12.55
C HIS A 478 5.29 -15.89 12.48
N ALA A 479 5.80 -16.83 11.68
CA ALA A 479 7.20 -17.27 11.72
C ALA A 479 8.15 -16.36 10.92
N LEU A 480 7.82 -16.00 9.67
CA LEU A 480 8.75 -15.22 8.84
C LEU A 480 8.86 -13.75 9.30
N ARG A 481 7.80 -13.22 9.92
CA ARG A 481 7.81 -11.93 10.66
C ARG A 481 8.77 -11.96 11.85
N ARG A 482 8.71 -13.03 12.68
CA ARG A 482 9.64 -13.27 13.81
C ARG A 482 11.09 -13.35 13.31
N GLY A 483 11.30 -14.09 12.22
CA GLY A 483 12.59 -14.20 11.53
C GLY A 483 13.19 -12.86 11.11
N MET A 484 12.42 -12.05 10.37
CA MET A 484 12.78 -10.69 9.97
C MET A 484 13.12 -9.82 11.19
N VAL A 485 12.24 -9.75 12.18
CA VAL A 485 12.41 -8.87 13.36
C VAL A 485 13.64 -9.26 14.18
N HIS A 486 13.85 -10.55 14.41
CA HIS A 486 15.05 -11.05 15.08
C HIS A 486 16.34 -10.77 14.29
N ALA A 487 16.32 -10.92 12.96
CA ALA A 487 17.48 -10.63 12.12
C ALA A 487 17.83 -9.13 12.13
N LEU A 488 16.82 -8.25 11.99
CA LEU A 488 17.01 -6.80 12.08
C LEU A 488 17.55 -6.38 13.45
N ALA A 489 17.05 -6.97 14.54
CA ALA A 489 17.52 -6.70 15.88
C ALA A 489 18.95 -7.19 16.15
N LYS A 490 19.31 -8.38 15.65
CA LYS A 490 20.68 -8.91 15.70
C LYS A 490 21.69 -7.97 15.02
N HIS A 491 21.26 -7.27 13.97
CA HIS A 491 22.03 -6.24 13.28
C HIS A 491 21.79 -4.81 13.82
N GLY A 492 21.33 -4.70 15.06
CA GLY A 492 21.25 -3.44 15.82
C GLY A 492 20.09 -2.50 15.48
N ALA A 493 19.13 -2.92 14.65
CA ALA A 493 17.95 -2.11 14.28
C ALA A 493 16.71 -2.38 15.16
N GLY A 494 16.85 -3.13 16.26
CA GLY A 494 15.73 -3.57 17.10
C GLY A 494 14.95 -2.44 17.77
N ASN A 495 15.63 -1.34 18.10
CA ASN A 495 15.03 -0.12 18.66
C ASN A 495 14.13 0.66 17.67
N LEU A 496 14.09 0.25 16.40
CA LEU A 496 13.19 0.80 15.38
C LEU A 496 11.89 -0.01 15.24
N ILE A 497 11.73 -1.11 16.00
CA ILE A 497 10.67 -2.10 15.78
C ILE A 497 9.75 -2.21 17.00
N HIS A 498 8.49 -1.82 16.82
CA HIS A 498 7.45 -1.90 17.82
C HIS A 498 6.53 -3.09 17.52
N ARG A 499 6.61 -4.15 18.34
CA ARG A 499 5.87 -5.41 18.11
C ARG A 499 4.52 -5.43 18.84
N TYR A 500 3.48 -5.97 18.20
CA TYR A 500 2.21 -6.26 18.89
C TYR A 500 1.70 -7.69 18.70
N ARG A 501 0.79 -8.09 19.59
CA ARG A 501 -0.22 -9.14 19.38
C ARG A 501 -1.60 -8.63 19.81
N ILE A 502 -2.65 -9.11 19.17
CA ILE A 502 -4.05 -8.88 19.57
C ILE A 502 -4.74 -10.23 19.83
N GLU A 503 -5.25 -10.40 21.06
CA GLU A 503 -5.99 -11.58 21.55
C GLU A 503 -7.46 -11.20 21.88
N TRP A 504 -7.89 -10.02 21.43
CA TRP A 504 -9.17 -9.37 21.72
C TRP A 504 -9.89 -8.99 20.43
N ARG A 505 -11.22 -8.97 20.47
CA ARG A 505 -12.08 -8.54 19.35
C ARG A 505 -13.22 -7.66 19.85
N ALA A 506 -13.57 -6.64 19.07
CA ALA A 506 -14.75 -5.83 19.32
C ALA A 506 -16.03 -6.62 19.00
N GLN A 507 -17.11 -6.38 19.75
CA GLN A 507 -18.43 -6.98 19.55
C GLN A 507 -18.96 -6.75 18.13
N CYS A 508 -18.65 -5.60 17.52
CA CYS A 508 -19.07 -5.29 16.14
C CYS A 508 -18.42 -6.20 15.07
N VAL A 509 -17.39 -6.98 15.42
CA VAL A 509 -16.79 -7.99 14.54
C VAL A 509 -17.67 -9.23 14.44
N ASP A 510 -18.53 -9.50 15.43
CA ASP A 510 -19.40 -10.68 15.47
C ASP A 510 -20.49 -10.67 14.40
N GLU A 511 -20.76 -9.51 13.78
CA GLU A 511 -21.60 -9.36 12.59
C GLU A 511 -20.91 -9.84 11.29
N GLN A 512 -19.59 -10.02 11.30
CA GLN A 512 -18.76 -10.19 10.10
C GLN A 512 -17.91 -11.48 10.14
N LEU A 513 -17.40 -11.88 11.32
CA LEU A 513 -16.58 -13.08 11.52
C LEU A 513 -17.15 -13.94 12.65
N PRO A 514 -17.16 -15.29 12.52
CA PRO A 514 -17.64 -16.18 13.58
C PRO A 514 -16.93 -15.92 14.92
N LYS A 515 -17.69 -15.94 16.02
CA LYS A 515 -17.16 -15.77 17.39
C LYS A 515 -16.06 -16.79 17.73
N HIS A 516 -16.20 -18.03 17.24
CA HIS A 516 -15.25 -19.11 17.50
C HIS A 516 -13.91 -18.98 16.76
N PHE A 517 -13.77 -18.00 15.85
CA PHE A 517 -12.46 -17.69 15.25
C PHE A 517 -11.54 -16.89 16.22
N GLY A 518 -12.02 -16.51 17.40
CA GLY A 518 -11.20 -15.74 18.35
C GLY A 518 -10.79 -14.38 17.78
N ALA A 519 -9.59 -13.91 18.13
CA ALA A 519 -8.98 -12.75 17.48
C ALA A 519 -8.22 -13.23 16.24
N SER A 520 -8.96 -13.39 15.14
CA SER A 520 -8.43 -13.82 13.84
C SER A 520 -8.08 -12.65 12.94
N HIS A 521 -7.55 -12.97 11.76
CA HIS A 521 -7.46 -12.07 10.63
C HIS A 521 -8.78 -11.33 10.39
N GLY A 522 -8.69 -10.07 9.99
CA GLY A 522 -9.80 -9.13 9.83
C GLY A 522 -10.35 -8.56 11.15
N SER A 523 -10.21 -9.25 12.29
CA SER A 523 -10.88 -8.83 13.54
C SER A 523 -10.30 -7.55 14.16
N ASP A 524 -8.98 -7.36 14.07
CA ASP A 524 -8.30 -6.17 14.59
C ASP A 524 -8.52 -4.91 13.74
N MET A 525 -9.14 -5.02 12.56
CA MET A 525 -9.53 -3.85 11.75
C MET A 525 -10.55 -2.95 12.46
N ALA A 526 -11.36 -3.53 13.37
CA ALA A 526 -12.25 -2.75 14.23
C ALA A 526 -11.48 -1.86 15.23
N ILE A 527 -10.25 -2.24 15.59
CA ILE A 527 -9.33 -1.39 16.35
C ILE A 527 -8.73 -0.35 15.40
N TRP A 528 -7.86 -0.77 14.46
CA TRP A 528 -7.03 0.13 13.65
C TRP A 528 -7.78 1.20 12.84
N PHE A 529 -9.04 0.95 12.50
CA PHE A 529 -9.90 1.87 11.75
C PHE A 529 -11.13 2.33 12.55
N TRP A 530 -11.11 2.24 13.88
CA TRP A 530 -12.13 2.78 14.80
C TRP A 530 -13.56 2.33 14.43
N GLY A 531 -13.77 1.01 14.46
CA GLY A 531 -14.99 0.34 13.99
C GLY A 531 -15.06 0.10 12.48
N ASN A 532 -14.20 0.72 11.65
CA ASN A 532 -14.19 0.59 10.18
C ASN A 532 -15.57 0.90 9.53
N GLY A 533 -16.40 1.70 10.21
CA GLY A 533 -17.78 2.03 9.81
C GLY A 533 -18.88 1.33 10.59
N SER A 534 -18.57 0.28 11.36
CA SER A 534 -19.41 -0.22 12.45
C SER A 534 -19.23 0.65 13.71
N VAL A 535 -20.09 0.43 14.72
CA VAL A 535 -20.06 1.17 15.99
C VAL A 535 -19.26 0.39 17.03
N LEU A 536 -18.32 1.07 17.69
CA LEU A 536 -17.71 0.65 18.95
C LEU A 536 -18.49 1.26 20.12
N THR A 537 -18.66 0.53 21.22
CA THR A 537 -19.04 1.07 22.54
C THR A 537 -17.95 2.00 23.08
N GLU A 538 -18.27 2.83 24.08
CA GLU A 538 -17.28 3.76 24.64
C GLU A 538 -16.17 3.02 25.41
N GLU A 539 -16.49 1.86 25.99
CA GLU A 539 -15.55 0.92 26.59
C GLU A 539 -14.58 0.35 25.54
N GLU A 540 -15.08 -0.11 24.38
CA GLU A 540 -14.24 -0.58 23.26
C GLU A 540 -13.39 0.52 22.64
N LYS A 541 -13.93 1.75 22.52
CA LYS A 541 -13.14 2.93 22.11
C LYS A 541 -12.01 3.20 23.10
N GLN A 542 -12.27 3.10 24.40
CA GLN A 542 -11.27 3.30 25.44
C GLN A 542 -10.16 2.23 25.38
N VAL A 543 -10.51 0.96 25.14
CA VAL A 543 -9.54 -0.13 24.88
C VAL A 543 -8.69 0.17 23.65
N ALA A 544 -9.30 0.53 22.51
CA ALA A 544 -8.57 0.89 21.28
C ALA A 544 -7.69 2.14 21.47
N LEU A 545 -8.15 3.12 22.26
CA LEU A 545 -7.46 4.37 22.54
C LEU A 545 -6.17 4.17 23.33
N GLU A 546 -6.23 3.50 24.49
CA GLU A 546 -5.07 3.27 25.35
C GLU A 546 -4.07 2.29 24.72
N THR A 547 -4.58 1.24 24.07
CA THR A 547 -3.73 0.18 23.53
C THR A 547 -2.91 0.67 22.33
N PHE A 548 -3.58 1.29 21.35
CA PHE A 548 -2.97 1.58 20.04
C PHE A 548 -3.13 3.04 19.57
N HIS A 549 -4.29 3.69 19.70
CA HIS A 549 -4.47 5.00 19.04
C HIS A 549 -3.72 6.16 19.71
N LYS A 550 -3.53 6.15 21.03
CA LYS A 550 -2.61 7.08 21.72
C LYS A 550 -1.16 6.95 21.22
N PRO A 551 -0.50 5.78 21.27
CA PRO A 551 0.85 5.64 20.74
C PRO A 551 0.93 5.85 19.21
N LEU A 552 -0.06 5.39 18.44
CA LEU A 552 -0.13 5.59 16.98
C LEU A 552 -0.18 7.08 16.59
N SER A 553 -0.94 7.91 17.31
CA SER A 553 -0.97 9.35 17.07
C SER A 553 0.43 9.97 17.19
N LYS A 554 1.21 9.57 18.21
CA LYS A 554 2.61 9.98 18.38
C LYS A 554 3.50 9.45 17.24
N PHE A 555 3.36 8.16 16.90
CA PHE A 555 4.10 7.50 15.81
C PHE A 555 3.95 8.24 14.48
N LEU A 556 2.72 8.55 14.06
CA LEU A 556 2.46 9.24 12.78
C LEU A 556 3.06 10.64 12.72
N LYS A 557 3.15 11.35 13.86
CA LYS A 557 3.83 12.65 13.95
C LYS A 557 5.36 12.56 14.03
N GLY A 558 5.91 11.37 14.30
CA GLY A 558 7.33 11.19 14.62
C GLY A 558 7.74 11.58 16.03
N GLU A 559 6.78 11.85 16.92
CA GLU A 559 7.01 12.11 18.34
C GLU A 559 7.66 10.88 19.03
N TYR A 560 8.20 11.07 20.24
CA TYR A 560 8.59 9.94 21.08
C TYR A 560 7.35 9.13 21.49
N MET A 561 7.33 7.88 21.07
CA MET A 561 6.29 6.90 21.40
C MET A 561 6.88 5.87 22.36
N ASP A 562 6.39 5.86 23.60
CA ASP A 562 6.53 4.71 24.47
C ASP A 562 5.59 3.58 23.99
N TRP A 563 6.09 2.36 24.02
CA TRP A 563 5.40 1.13 23.60
C TRP A 563 5.36 0.07 24.71
N GLY A 564 6.14 0.25 25.80
CA GLY A 564 6.28 -0.68 26.92
C GLY A 564 7.25 -1.85 26.72
N THR A 565 7.65 -2.19 25.48
CA THR A 565 8.59 -3.30 25.21
C THR A 565 10.04 -2.86 25.36
N GLU A 566 10.83 -3.55 26.19
CA GLU A 566 12.26 -3.30 26.39
C GLU A 566 13.13 -3.95 25.29
N SER A 567 12.65 -5.03 24.68
CA SER A 567 13.36 -5.74 23.61
C SER A 567 12.43 -6.27 22.52
N VAL A 568 12.98 -6.65 21.37
CA VAL A 568 12.21 -7.30 20.30
C VAL A 568 11.75 -8.73 20.64
N MET A 569 12.22 -9.31 21.75
CA MET A 569 11.73 -10.60 22.23
C MET A 569 10.29 -10.47 22.73
N GLN A 570 9.93 -9.28 23.22
CA GLN A 570 8.64 -8.96 23.80
C GLN A 570 7.60 -8.52 22.77
N LEU A 571 6.33 -8.67 23.15
CA LEU A 571 5.14 -8.20 22.46
C LEU A 571 4.37 -7.25 23.37
N ARG A 572 3.87 -6.14 22.82
CA ARG A 572 2.73 -5.42 23.41
C ARG A 572 1.47 -6.20 23.06
N THR A 573 0.94 -6.97 24.01
CA THR A 573 -0.25 -7.80 23.79
C THR A 573 -1.49 -7.10 24.30
N LEU A 574 -2.51 -6.97 23.44
CA LEU A 574 -3.89 -6.71 23.88
C LEU A 574 -4.52 -8.06 24.27
N LYS A 575 -4.73 -8.28 25.57
CA LYS A 575 -5.29 -9.52 26.12
C LYS A 575 -6.81 -9.58 25.91
N SER A 576 -7.37 -10.79 25.95
CA SER A 576 -8.79 -11.05 25.66
C SER A 576 -9.79 -10.36 26.60
N ASP A 577 -9.34 -9.85 27.76
CA ASP A 577 -10.13 -9.05 28.70
C ASP A 577 -10.10 -7.53 28.42
N GLY A 578 -9.33 -7.10 27.42
CA GLY A 578 -9.11 -5.68 27.07
C GLY A 578 -7.93 -5.04 27.79
N SER A 579 -7.20 -5.77 28.63
CA SER A 579 -5.98 -5.30 29.28
C SER A 579 -4.76 -5.31 28.33
N VAL A 580 -3.75 -4.50 28.64
CA VAL A 580 -2.50 -4.44 27.86
C VAL A 580 -1.36 -4.99 28.69
N ALA A 581 -0.70 -6.03 28.18
CA ALA A 581 0.47 -6.65 28.78
C ALA A 581 1.72 -6.47 27.91
N VAL A 582 2.88 -6.63 28.53
CA VAL A 582 4.17 -6.81 27.84
C VAL A 582 4.63 -8.22 28.15
N GLU A 583 4.72 -9.07 27.13
CA GLU A 583 4.92 -10.51 27.27
C GLU A 583 6.07 -10.99 26.37
N GLU A 584 6.86 -11.96 26.84
CA GLU A 584 7.86 -12.62 25.99
C GLU A 584 7.18 -13.47 24.91
N ASP A 585 7.72 -13.43 23.69
CA ASP A 585 7.14 -14.14 22.55
C ASP A 585 7.40 -15.65 22.61
N VAL A 586 6.52 -16.38 23.31
CA VAL A 586 6.57 -17.84 23.45
C VAL A 586 6.58 -18.63 22.13
N ARG A 587 6.22 -18.00 21.00
CA ARG A 587 6.28 -18.61 19.65
C ARG A 587 7.58 -18.29 18.90
N LEU A 588 8.53 -17.57 19.52
CA LEU A 588 9.75 -17.11 18.88
C LEU A 588 10.67 -18.26 18.44
N GLU A 589 10.96 -19.23 19.31
CA GLU A 589 11.89 -20.31 18.96
C GLU A 589 11.38 -21.16 17.77
N GLU A 590 10.10 -21.55 17.80
CA GLU A 590 9.45 -22.27 16.71
C GLU A 590 9.47 -21.45 15.40
N GLY A 591 9.11 -20.17 15.46
CA GLY A 591 9.18 -19.26 14.32
C GLY A 591 10.59 -19.10 13.76
N LEU A 592 11.61 -19.07 14.62
CA LEU A 592 13.02 -19.01 14.21
C LEU A 592 13.52 -20.34 13.62
N ARG A 593 13.05 -21.50 14.09
CA ARG A 593 13.35 -22.80 13.45
C ARG A 593 12.83 -22.82 12.01
N LEU A 594 11.58 -22.40 11.79
CA LEU A 594 10.98 -22.35 10.46
C LEU A 594 11.62 -21.28 9.54
N TRP A 595 11.90 -20.08 10.05
CA TRP A 595 12.67 -19.05 9.34
C TRP A 595 14.06 -19.54 8.92
N ASN A 596 14.80 -20.22 9.82
CA ASN A 596 16.14 -20.73 9.52
C ASN A 596 16.15 -21.90 8.53
N ALA A 597 15.03 -22.61 8.36
CA ALA A 597 14.85 -23.58 7.29
C ALA A 597 14.52 -22.87 5.95
N LEU A 598 13.51 -22.00 5.93
CA LEU A 598 13.00 -21.39 4.71
C LEU A 598 13.91 -20.32 4.10
N LYS A 599 14.63 -19.51 4.91
CA LYS A 599 15.53 -18.46 4.38
C LYS A 599 16.72 -19.00 3.57
N LYS A 600 16.99 -20.30 3.65
CA LYS A 600 18.01 -20.99 2.83
C LYS A 600 17.49 -21.33 1.43
N VAL A 601 16.16 -21.33 1.25
CA VAL A 601 15.51 -21.49 -0.04
C VAL A 601 15.37 -20.10 -0.66
N GLY A 602 16.40 -19.68 -1.40
CA GLY A 602 16.28 -18.59 -2.36
C GLY A 602 15.39 -19.00 -3.54
N ALA A 603 15.06 -18.03 -4.39
CA ALA A 603 14.44 -18.33 -5.69
C ALA A 603 15.42 -19.13 -6.56
N THR A 604 14.95 -20.12 -7.33
CA THR A 604 15.85 -21.12 -7.94
C THR A 604 16.46 -20.70 -9.29
N GLY A 605 16.12 -19.52 -9.79
CA GLY A 605 16.71 -18.91 -10.99
C GLY A 605 18.11 -18.34 -10.74
N LYS A 606 18.87 -18.07 -11.81
CA LYS A 606 20.23 -17.52 -11.71
C LYS A 606 20.22 -16.04 -11.29
N SER A 607 20.96 -15.69 -10.23
CA SER A 607 21.42 -14.32 -10.01
C SER A 607 22.42 -13.92 -11.12
N GLN A 608 22.13 -12.86 -11.87
CA GLN A 608 23.17 -12.14 -12.60
C GLN A 608 23.89 -11.17 -11.62
N GLU A 609 25.13 -10.78 -11.94
CA GLU A 609 26.13 -10.38 -10.94
C GLU A 609 25.83 -9.05 -10.23
N SER A 610 25.69 -9.12 -8.90
CA SER A 610 25.21 -8.04 -8.04
C SER A 610 25.93 -6.69 -8.24
N ALA A 611 25.26 -5.74 -8.90
CA ALA A 611 25.72 -4.37 -9.10
C ALA A 611 24.81 -3.34 -8.38
N LYS A 612 25.43 -2.28 -7.86
CA LYS A 612 24.82 -1.30 -6.93
C LYS A 612 23.63 -0.52 -7.55
N LEU A 613 22.52 -0.44 -6.80
CA LEU A 613 21.47 0.58 -6.91
C LEU A 613 21.90 1.94 -6.32
#